data_AF-A0A832Q856-F1
#
_entry.id   AF-A0A832Q856-F1
#
_cell.length_a   1.000
_cell.length_b   1.000
_cell.length_c   1.000
_cell.angle_alpha   90.00
_cell.angle_beta   90.00
_cell.angle_gamma   90.00
#
_symmetry.space_group_name_H-M   'P 1'
#
loop_
_entity.id
_entity.type
_entity.pdbx_description
1 polymer ?
#
loop_
_entity_poly.entity_id
_entity_poly.type
_entity_poly.pdbx_seq_one_letter_code
_entity_poly.pdbx_strand_id
1 'polypeptide(L)'
;MDRLKRVLYADSIQQQFQNALRENAGAFVASIIDLYSSDNYLQQCSPDDVVKECLKAATLKLPINKQLGFAYVVPYKGKPQFQIGYRGYIQLAMRSGQYKHLHAGAIYEGMSIKQDYLRGSIEIQGEPKSNKVQGYFAHMELLNGFSKTLYMTHAEVLAHAKRYSAGFSRAGSAWQTNFDEMATKTTTRLLLSKYGIMSTEMVTALTSDHQETEDAVAAEIAAEANSEIIDVEYTTEDDEAQPTEDKPEAKPEASKEKGKGKEEKQLKMEGPGF
;
A
#
# COMPACT_ATOMS: atom_id res chain seq x y z
N MET A 1 -25.74 -7.69 -25.92
CA MET A 1 -24.54 -7.59 -26.76
C MET A 1 -24.55 -6.42 -27.73
N ASP A 2 -25.59 -6.21 -28.52
CA ASP A 2 -25.60 -5.15 -29.56
C ASP A 2 -25.46 -3.73 -28.99
N ARG A 3 -25.97 -3.50 -27.78
CA ARG A 3 -25.81 -2.24 -27.07
C ARG A 3 -24.34 -1.95 -26.72
N LEU A 4 -23.59 -2.95 -26.23
CA LEU A 4 -22.16 -2.80 -25.94
C LEU A 4 -21.37 -2.48 -27.20
N LYS A 5 -21.60 -3.24 -28.29
CA LYS A 5 -20.93 -3.00 -29.57
C LYS A 5 -21.18 -1.58 -30.07
N ARG A 6 -22.41 -1.08 -29.97
CA ARG A 6 -22.74 0.30 -30.37
C ARG A 6 -21.93 1.35 -29.59
N VAL A 7 -21.75 1.16 -28.28
CA VAL A 7 -20.94 2.07 -27.44
C VAL A 7 -19.45 1.96 -27.79
N LEU A 8 -18.94 0.72 -27.92
CA LEU A 8 -17.52 0.49 -28.24
C LEU A 8 -17.14 1.06 -29.60
N TYR A 9 -17.99 0.92 -30.62
CA TYR A 9 -17.73 1.42 -31.98
C TYR A 9 -18.11 2.89 -32.17
N ALA A 10 -18.52 3.61 -31.13
CA ALA A 10 -18.65 5.05 -31.22
C ALA A 10 -17.28 5.69 -31.48
N ASP A 11 -17.21 6.62 -32.43
CA ASP A 11 -15.94 7.24 -32.87
C ASP A 11 -15.14 7.83 -31.71
N SER A 12 -15.82 8.48 -30.77
CA SER A 12 -15.18 9.09 -29.59
C SER A 12 -14.53 8.06 -28.66
N ILE A 13 -15.11 6.87 -28.53
CA ILE A 13 -14.59 5.77 -27.70
C ILE A 13 -13.44 5.08 -28.42
N GLN A 14 -13.57 4.80 -29.72
CA GLN A 14 -12.50 4.24 -30.53
C GLN A 14 -11.25 5.14 -30.52
N GLN A 15 -11.41 6.44 -30.67
CA GLN A 15 -10.31 7.40 -30.58
C GLN A 15 -9.63 7.38 -29.20
N GLN A 16 -10.39 7.25 -28.11
CA GLN A 16 -9.80 7.15 -26.77
C GLN A 16 -8.95 5.88 -26.60
N PHE A 17 -9.44 4.72 -27.05
CA PHE A 17 -8.66 3.49 -27.02
C PHE A 17 -7.44 3.57 -27.94
N GLN A 18 -7.57 4.17 -29.13
CA GLN A 18 -6.47 4.37 -30.05
C GLN A 18 -5.38 5.28 -29.45
N ASN A 19 -5.77 6.35 -28.77
CA ASN A 19 -4.83 7.26 -28.12
C ASN A 19 -4.10 6.58 -26.95
N ALA A 20 -4.78 5.74 -26.19
CA ALA A 20 -4.20 5.04 -25.04
C ALA A 20 -3.29 3.86 -25.44
N LEU A 21 -3.72 3.04 -26.40
CA LEU A 21 -3.13 1.74 -26.70
C LEU A 21 -2.49 1.62 -28.10
N ARG A 22 -2.74 2.60 -28.97
CA ARG A 22 -2.22 2.65 -30.35
C ARG A 22 -2.52 1.36 -31.10
N GLU A 23 -1.50 0.70 -31.66
CA GLU A 23 -1.64 -0.57 -32.39
C GLU A 23 -2.31 -1.70 -31.58
N ASN A 24 -2.31 -1.62 -30.25
CA ASN A 24 -2.92 -2.63 -29.38
C ASN A 24 -4.41 -2.38 -29.09
N ALA A 25 -4.98 -1.26 -29.56
CA ALA A 25 -6.37 -0.89 -29.27
C ALA A 25 -7.39 -1.94 -29.76
N GLY A 26 -7.20 -2.49 -30.96
CA GLY A 26 -8.11 -3.48 -31.53
C GLY A 26 -8.16 -4.78 -30.71
N ALA A 27 -7.00 -5.30 -30.30
CA ALA A 27 -6.91 -6.48 -29.44
C ALA A 27 -7.58 -6.23 -28.08
N PHE A 28 -7.44 -5.02 -27.54
CA PHE A 28 -8.06 -4.64 -26.28
C PHE A 28 -9.59 -4.56 -26.38
N VAL A 29 -10.14 -3.95 -27.44
CA VAL A 29 -11.59 -3.92 -27.69
C VAL A 29 -12.17 -5.33 -27.78
N ALA A 30 -11.47 -6.26 -28.44
CA ALA A 30 -11.87 -7.66 -28.48
C ALA A 30 -11.92 -8.29 -27.08
N SER A 31 -10.94 -8.00 -26.22
CA SER A 31 -10.95 -8.48 -24.83
C SER A 31 -12.12 -7.95 -24.00
N ILE A 32 -12.58 -6.70 -24.24
CA ILE A 32 -13.77 -6.14 -23.57
C ILE A 32 -15.03 -6.90 -24.00
N ILE A 33 -15.16 -7.20 -25.30
CA ILE A 33 -16.29 -7.96 -25.81
C ILE A 33 -16.32 -9.35 -25.16
N ASP A 34 -15.16 -10.02 -25.08
CA ASP A 34 -15.04 -11.35 -24.51
C ASP A 34 -15.37 -11.36 -22.99
N LEU A 35 -14.86 -10.37 -22.26
CA LEU A 35 -15.17 -10.14 -20.84
C LEU A 35 -16.67 -9.94 -20.60
N TYR A 36 -17.30 -9.05 -21.36
CA TYR A 36 -18.73 -8.77 -21.21
C TYR A 36 -19.59 -9.97 -21.66
N SER A 37 -19.12 -10.76 -22.62
CA SER A 37 -19.81 -11.97 -23.08
C SER A 37 -19.84 -13.08 -22.04
N SER A 38 -18.76 -13.22 -21.29
CA SER A 38 -18.53 -14.33 -20.36
C SER A 38 -19.07 -14.07 -18.96
N ASP A 39 -19.51 -12.85 -18.65
CA ASP A 39 -19.94 -12.44 -17.30
C ASP A 39 -21.38 -11.92 -17.29
N ASN A 40 -22.30 -12.77 -16.82
CA ASN A 40 -23.72 -12.44 -16.73
C ASN A 40 -24.02 -11.24 -15.81
N TYR A 41 -23.17 -10.97 -14.82
CA TYR A 41 -23.37 -9.84 -13.92
C TYR A 41 -22.91 -8.53 -14.55
N LEU A 42 -21.81 -8.54 -15.32
CA LEU A 42 -21.42 -7.37 -16.12
C LEU A 42 -22.44 -7.04 -17.20
N GLN A 43 -23.14 -8.05 -17.75
CA GLN A 43 -24.23 -7.81 -18.70
C GLN A 43 -25.41 -7.03 -18.11
N GLN A 44 -25.60 -7.08 -16.79
CA GLN A 44 -26.63 -6.32 -16.08
C GLN A 44 -26.20 -4.88 -15.82
N CYS A 45 -24.91 -4.57 -15.92
CA CYS A 45 -24.39 -3.21 -15.80
C CYS A 45 -24.68 -2.39 -17.07
N SER A 46 -24.69 -1.06 -16.92
CA SER A 46 -24.73 -0.15 -18.05
C SER A 46 -23.49 -0.35 -18.95
N PRO A 47 -23.64 -0.61 -20.26
CA PRO A 47 -22.51 -0.77 -21.16
C PRO A 47 -21.59 0.46 -21.20
N ASP A 48 -22.16 1.66 -21.06
CA ASP A 48 -21.40 2.90 -21.01
C ASP A 48 -20.43 2.92 -19.82
N ASP A 49 -20.89 2.44 -18.66
CA ASP A 49 -20.06 2.41 -17.45
C ASP A 49 -19.01 1.29 -17.52
N VAL A 50 -19.35 0.15 -18.12
CA VAL A 50 -18.36 -0.92 -18.36
C VAL A 50 -17.22 -0.42 -19.24
N VAL A 51 -17.54 0.29 -20.32
CA VAL A 51 -16.54 0.85 -21.24
C VAL A 51 -15.67 1.90 -20.54
N LYS A 52 -16.25 2.77 -19.70
CA LYS A 52 -15.49 3.75 -18.90
C LYS A 52 -14.50 3.06 -17.94
N GLU A 53 -14.91 2.01 -17.24
CA GLU A 53 -14.01 1.25 -16.38
C GLU A 53 -12.91 0.53 -17.19
N CYS A 54 -13.26 -0.01 -18.36
CA CYS A 54 -12.26 -0.60 -19.26
C CYS A 54 -11.26 0.43 -19.80
N LEU A 55 -11.69 1.68 -19.98
CA LEU A 55 -10.80 2.75 -20.40
C LEU A 55 -9.73 3.05 -19.33
N LYS A 56 -10.07 2.99 -18.03
CA LYS A 56 -9.08 3.11 -16.94
C LYS A 56 -7.99 2.04 -17.04
N ALA A 57 -8.36 0.80 -17.39
CA ALA A 57 -7.39 -0.26 -17.63
C ALA A 57 -6.53 0.02 -18.87
N ALA A 58 -7.13 0.58 -19.93
CA ALA A 58 -6.43 0.93 -21.16
C ALA A 58 -5.40 2.06 -20.95
N THR A 59 -5.71 3.08 -20.14
CA THR A 59 -4.74 4.15 -19.83
C THR A 59 -3.52 3.62 -19.08
N LEU A 60 -3.72 2.61 -18.23
CA LEU A 60 -2.65 1.89 -17.55
C LEU A 60 -2.00 0.81 -18.42
N LYS A 61 -2.45 0.63 -19.66
CA LYS A 61 -1.98 -0.41 -20.59
C LYS A 61 -1.96 -1.81 -19.94
N LEU A 62 -2.99 -2.10 -19.14
CA LEU A 62 -3.14 -3.39 -18.46
C LEU A 62 -4.19 -4.22 -19.21
N PRO A 63 -3.84 -5.40 -19.75
CA PRO A 63 -4.81 -6.27 -20.40
C PRO A 63 -5.93 -6.68 -19.45
N ILE A 64 -7.18 -6.56 -19.89
CA ILE A 64 -8.35 -7.02 -19.11
C ILE A 64 -8.65 -8.47 -19.49
N ASN A 65 -7.85 -9.38 -18.96
CA ASN A 65 -8.04 -10.81 -19.10
C ASN A 65 -7.93 -11.45 -17.72
N LYS A 66 -9.01 -12.11 -17.27
CA LYS A 66 -9.12 -12.67 -15.92
C LYS A 66 -8.02 -13.69 -15.63
N GLN A 67 -7.58 -14.46 -16.63
CA GLN A 67 -6.55 -15.48 -16.50
C GLN A 67 -5.14 -14.91 -16.37
N LEU A 68 -4.90 -13.70 -16.89
CA LEU A 68 -3.59 -13.05 -16.77
C LEU A 68 -3.37 -12.39 -15.40
N GLY A 69 -4.44 -12.06 -14.69
CA GLY A 69 -4.40 -11.50 -13.35
C GLY A 69 -3.82 -10.08 -13.23
N PHE A 70 -3.76 -9.34 -14.34
CA PHE A 70 -3.27 -7.95 -14.37
C PHE A 70 -4.33 -6.95 -13.92
N ALA A 71 -5.54 -7.07 -14.46
CA ALA A 71 -6.63 -6.14 -14.29
C ALA A 71 -7.97 -6.87 -14.37
N TYR A 72 -8.93 -6.39 -13.61
CA TYR A 72 -10.27 -6.93 -13.52
C TYR A 72 -11.29 -5.81 -13.64
N VAL A 73 -12.46 -6.11 -14.21
CA VAL A 73 -13.64 -5.27 -14.10
C VAL A 73 -14.70 -6.12 -13.40
N VAL A 74 -15.06 -5.74 -12.19
CA VAL A 74 -15.93 -6.53 -11.31
C VAL A 74 -17.25 -5.78 -11.11
N PRO A 75 -18.40 -6.42 -11.30
CA PRO A 75 -19.69 -5.81 -11.00
C PRO A 75 -19.93 -5.80 -9.48
N TYR A 76 -20.09 -4.61 -8.90
CA TYR A 76 -20.47 -4.42 -7.51
C TYR A 76 -21.82 -3.69 -7.42
N LYS A 77 -22.84 -4.36 -6.89
CA LYS A 77 -24.21 -3.83 -6.77
C LYS A 77 -24.75 -3.23 -8.08
N GLY A 78 -24.46 -3.89 -9.21
CA GLY A 78 -24.89 -3.44 -10.54
C GLY A 78 -24.06 -2.31 -11.16
N LYS A 79 -22.98 -1.87 -10.49
CA LYS A 79 -22.01 -0.91 -11.05
C LYS A 79 -20.69 -1.63 -11.34
N PRO A 80 -20.14 -1.51 -12.56
CA PRO A 80 -18.83 -2.07 -12.85
C PRO A 80 -17.75 -1.25 -12.15
N GLN A 81 -16.71 -1.93 -11.66
CA GLN A 81 -15.56 -1.30 -11.02
C GLN A 81 -14.28 -1.89 -11.58
N PHE A 82 -13.38 -1.03 -12.06
CA PHE A 82 -12.03 -1.41 -12.41
C PHE A 82 -11.20 -1.67 -11.15
N GLN A 83 -10.53 -2.82 -11.11
CA GLN A 83 -9.63 -3.20 -10.02
C GLN A 83 -8.34 -3.78 -10.58
N ILE A 84 -7.21 -3.42 -9.97
CA ILE A 84 -5.90 -3.91 -10.41
C ILE A 84 -5.57 -5.20 -9.68
N GLY A 85 -5.09 -6.20 -10.41
CA GLY A 85 -4.59 -7.45 -9.82
C GLY A 85 -3.16 -7.31 -9.31
N TYR A 86 -2.71 -8.24 -8.46
CA TYR A 86 -1.35 -8.19 -7.91
C TYR A 86 -0.27 -8.19 -9.01
N ARG A 87 -0.47 -8.96 -10.09
CA ARG A 87 0.43 -8.98 -11.25
C ARG A 87 0.42 -7.65 -11.99
N GLY A 88 -0.70 -6.95 -11.99
CA GLY A 88 -0.82 -5.60 -12.54
C GLY A 88 0.07 -4.62 -11.79
N TYR A 89 0.06 -4.66 -10.47
CA TYR A 89 0.98 -3.86 -9.66
C TYR A 89 2.44 -4.20 -9.92
N ILE A 90 2.78 -5.48 -9.98
CA ILE A 90 4.15 -5.92 -10.31
C ILE A 90 4.57 -5.37 -11.68
N GLN A 91 3.71 -5.49 -12.70
CA GLN A 91 4.00 -4.99 -14.04
C GLN A 91 4.19 -3.47 -14.06
N LEU A 92 3.34 -2.72 -13.36
CA LEU A 92 3.45 -1.27 -13.24
C LEU A 92 4.72 -0.84 -12.50
N ALA A 93 5.14 -1.60 -11.47
CA ALA A 93 6.41 -1.37 -10.77
C ALA A 93 7.60 -1.63 -11.70
N MET A 94 7.58 -2.75 -12.44
CA MET A 94 8.66 -3.11 -13.37
C MET A 94 8.88 -2.04 -14.46
N ARG A 95 7.81 -1.38 -14.93
CA ARG A 95 7.90 -0.27 -15.90
C ARG A 95 8.69 0.93 -15.41
N SER A 96 8.86 1.12 -14.10
CA SER A 96 9.72 2.18 -13.56
C SER A 96 11.20 1.96 -13.87
N GLY A 97 11.60 0.73 -14.17
CA GLY A 97 13.00 0.35 -14.37
C GLY A 97 13.86 0.39 -13.09
N GLN A 98 13.25 0.56 -11.91
CA GLN A 98 13.97 0.73 -10.63
C GLN A 98 14.09 -0.56 -9.80
N TYR A 99 13.33 -1.59 -10.15
CA TYR A 99 13.25 -2.84 -9.38
C TYR A 99 14.21 -3.88 -9.93
N LYS A 100 15.06 -4.41 -9.05
CA LYS A 100 15.92 -5.56 -9.31
C LYS A 100 15.21 -6.87 -8.99
N HIS A 101 14.54 -6.94 -7.85
CA HIS A 101 13.68 -8.06 -7.47
C HIS A 101 12.31 -7.53 -7.01
N LEU A 102 11.24 -8.18 -7.46
CA LEU A 102 9.89 -7.93 -6.97
C LEU A 102 9.13 -9.25 -7.02
N HIS A 103 8.78 -9.77 -5.86
CA HIS A 103 8.18 -11.10 -5.74
C HIS A 103 7.16 -11.11 -4.60
N ALA A 104 6.04 -11.79 -4.80
CA ALA A 104 5.02 -11.96 -3.78
C ALA A 104 4.41 -13.35 -3.91
N GLY A 105 3.95 -13.91 -2.79
CA GLY A 105 3.34 -15.23 -2.78
C GLY A 105 2.98 -15.74 -1.39
N ALA A 106 2.54 -16.98 -1.35
CA ALA A 106 2.23 -17.70 -0.11
C ALA A 106 3.50 -18.29 0.53
N ILE A 107 3.52 -18.32 1.85
CA ILE A 107 4.45 -19.07 2.68
C ILE A 107 3.70 -20.26 3.24
N TYR A 108 4.30 -21.43 3.16
CA TYR A 108 3.70 -22.67 3.61
C TYR A 108 4.22 -23.09 4.99
N GLU A 109 3.46 -23.93 5.67
CA GLU A 109 3.85 -24.49 6.96
C GLU A 109 5.20 -25.21 6.88
N GLY A 110 6.06 -24.96 7.87
CA GLY A 110 7.40 -25.53 7.96
C GLY A 110 8.53 -24.59 7.55
N MET A 111 8.22 -23.48 6.89
CA MET A 111 9.18 -22.41 6.60
C MET A 111 9.43 -21.55 7.86
N SER A 112 10.65 -21.07 8.02
CA SER A 112 11.07 -20.22 9.14
C SER A 112 11.08 -18.74 8.73
N ILE A 113 10.58 -17.88 9.62
CA ILE A 113 10.52 -16.43 9.43
C ILE A 113 11.34 -15.78 10.54
N LYS A 114 12.36 -15.01 10.15
CA LYS A 114 13.20 -14.23 11.06
C LYS A 114 12.99 -12.75 10.79
N GLN A 115 12.64 -12.00 11.83
CA GLN A 115 12.39 -10.56 11.74
C GLN A 115 13.43 -9.81 12.56
N ASP A 116 14.20 -8.95 11.88
CA ASP A 116 15.05 -7.95 12.54
C ASP A 116 14.19 -6.70 12.76
N TYR A 117 13.82 -6.43 14.02
CA TYR A 117 13.01 -5.25 14.37
C TYR A 117 13.76 -3.93 14.23
N LEU A 118 15.09 -3.94 14.38
CA LEU A 118 15.91 -2.74 14.28
C LEU A 118 16.08 -2.31 12.82
N ARG A 119 16.39 -3.26 11.93
CA ARG A 119 16.54 -2.99 10.49
C ARG A 119 15.22 -3.08 9.72
N GLY A 120 14.21 -3.70 10.32
CA GLY A 120 12.94 -4.02 9.68
C GLY A 120 13.12 -4.92 8.47
N SER A 121 14.10 -5.85 8.50
CA SER A 121 14.30 -6.87 7.46
C SER A 121 13.64 -8.18 7.90
N ILE A 122 13.03 -8.87 6.93
CA ILE A 122 12.40 -10.18 7.16
C ILE A 122 13.06 -11.17 6.22
N GLU A 123 13.60 -12.24 6.81
CA GLU A 123 14.17 -13.37 6.09
C GLU A 123 13.23 -14.57 6.21
N ILE A 124 12.94 -15.18 5.07
CA ILE A 124 12.11 -16.39 4.97
C ILE A 124 13.00 -17.49 4.43
N GLN A 125 13.15 -18.58 5.19
CA GLN A 125 14.08 -19.68 4.88
C GLN A 125 13.43 -21.04 5.13
N GLY A 126 13.81 -22.03 4.33
CA GLY A 126 13.40 -23.43 4.49
C GLY A 126 12.50 -23.92 3.35
N GLU A 127 12.16 -25.20 3.43
CA GLU A 127 11.28 -25.87 2.48
C GLU A 127 9.90 -26.10 3.08
N PRO A 128 8.84 -26.07 2.25
CA PRO A 128 7.48 -26.37 2.70
C PRO A 128 7.40 -27.81 3.22
N LYS A 129 6.91 -27.99 4.45
CA LYS A 129 6.62 -29.33 5.01
C LYS A 129 5.22 -29.83 4.63
N SER A 130 4.37 -28.92 4.17
CA SER A 130 2.96 -29.15 3.84
C SER A 130 2.50 -28.12 2.80
N ASN A 131 1.40 -28.39 2.12
CA ASN A 131 0.74 -27.44 1.21
C ASN A 131 -0.18 -26.45 1.96
N LYS A 132 -0.25 -26.52 3.28
CA LYS A 132 -1.04 -25.58 4.08
C LYS A 132 -0.34 -24.22 4.17
N VAL A 133 -1.07 -23.17 3.82
CA VAL A 133 -0.55 -21.80 3.84
C VAL A 133 -0.51 -21.27 5.28
N GLN A 134 0.66 -20.77 5.68
CA GLN A 134 0.90 -20.13 6.98
C GLN A 134 0.72 -18.60 6.91
N GLY A 135 1.04 -18.00 5.77
CA GLY A 135 0.91 -16.56 5.54
C GLY A 135 1.33 -16.16 4.14
N TYR A 136 1.46 -14.86 3.90
CA TYR A 136 1.77 -14.28 2.61
C TYR A 136 2.86 -13.23 2.76
N PHE A 137 3.66 -13.08 1.71
CA PHE A 137 4.71 -12.09 1.68
C PHE A 137 4.72 -11.31 0.37
N ALA A 138 5.34 -10.15 0.44
CA ALA A 138 5.80 -9.41 -0.71
C ALA A 138 7.22 -8.91 -0.41
N HIS A 139 8.12 -9.03 -1.37
CA HIS A 139 9.50 -8.62 -1.29
C HIS A 139 9.86 -7.75 -2.49
N MET A 140 10.58 -6.67 -2.23
CA MET A 140 11.13 -5.79 -3.25
C MET A 140 12.60 -5.48 -2.95
N GLU A 141 13.40 -5.39 -4.01
CA GLU A 141 14.76 -4.88 -4.02
C GLU A 141 14.91 -3.93 -5.21
N LEU A 142 15.41 -2.73 -4.95
CA LEU A 142 15.68 -1.71 -5.94
C LEU A 142 17.14 -1.78 -6.42
N LEU A 143 17.42 -1.18 -7.57
CA LEU A 143 18.77 -1.14 -8.15
C LEU A 143 19.81 -0.45 -7.26
N ASN A 144 19.38 0.46 -6.37
CA ASN A 144 20.25 1.14 -5.41
C ASN A 144 20.55 0.32 -4.15
N GLY A 145 20.07 -0.94 -4.07
CA GLY A 145 20.27 -1.83 -2.93
C GLY A 145 19.24 -1.68 -1.80
N PHE A 146 18.28 -0.76 -1.91
CA PHE A 146 17.18 -0.69 -0.97
C PHE A 146 16.26 -1.90 -1.12
N SER A 147 16.06 -2.65 -0.03
CA SER A 147 15.17 -3.81 -0.02
C SER A 147 14.22 -3.76 1.16
N LYS A 148 12.99 -4.23 0.92
CA LYS A 148 11.98 -4.43 1.96
C LYS A 148 11.15 -5.67 1.69
N THR A 149 10.88 -6.38 2.77
CA THR A 149 9.98 -7.53 2.81
C THR A 149 8.85 -7.20 3.75
N LEU A 150 7.62 -7.39 3.28
CA LEU A 150 6.41 -7.40 4.09
C LEU A 150 5.95 -8.85 4.22
N TYR A 151 5.64 -9.27 5.43
CA TYR A 151 5.01 -10.54 5.73
C TYR A 151 3.75 -10.31 6.54
N MET A 152 2.70 -11.06 6.22
CA MET A 152 1.46 -11.11 6.99
C MET A 152 1.08 -12.58 7.18
N THR A 153 0.78 -12.96 8.42
CA THR A 153 0.20 -14.27 8.71
C THR A 153 -1.19 -14.39 8.06
N HIS A 154 -1.64 -15.63 7.86
CA HIS A 154 -2.98 -15.88 7.35
C HIS A 154 -4.07 -15.17 8.19
N ALA A 155 -3.90 -15.14 9.52
CA ALA A 155 -4.82 -14.47 10.44
C ALA A 155 -4.82 -12.94 10.27
N GLU A 156 -3.65 -12.31 10.09
CA GLU A 156 -3.55 -10.87 9.85
C GLU A 156 -4.16 -10.45 8.52
N VAL A 157 -3.97 -11.26 7.48
CA VAL A 157 -4.62 -11.01 6.18
C VAL A 157 -6.14 -11.11 6.31
N LEU A 158 -6.66 -12.11 7.01
CA LEU A 158 -8.10 -12.23 7.29
C LEU A 158 -8.64 -11.02 8.05
N ALA A 159 -7.92 -10.55 9.08
CA ALA A 159 -8.29 -9.37 9.84
C ALA A 159 -8.31 -8.10 8.95
N HIS A 160 -7.30 -7.94 8.10
CA HIS A 160 -7.25 -6.85 7.12
C HIS A 160 -8.41 -6.92 6.12
N ALA A 161 -8.70 -8.10 5.58
CA ALA A 161 -9.80 -8.32 4.64
C ALA A 161 -11.15 -7.99 5.27
N LYS A 162 -11.39 -8.42 6.51
CA LYS A 162 -12.62 -8.13 7.26
C LYS A 162 -12.79 -6.64 7.52
N ARG A 163 -11.70 -5.91 7.78
CA ARG A 163 -11.73 -4.46 8.06
C ARG A 163 -11.96 -3.62 6.81
N TYR A 164 -11.26 -3.92 5.72
CA TYR A 164 -11.20 -3.03 4.55
C TYR A 164 -12.01 -3.51 3.34
N SER A 165 -12.53 -4.74 3.34
CA SER A 165 -13.31 -5.25 2.21
C SER A 165 -14.79 -5.39 2.56
N ALA A 166 -15.60 -4.46 2.05
CA ALA A 166 -17.06 -4.50 2.15
C ALA A 166 -17.69 -5.78 1.53
N GLY A 167 -16.94 -6.50 0.70
CA GLY A 167 -17.36 -7.76 0.07
C GLY A 167 -16.98 -9.02 0.85
N PHE A 168 -16.18 -8.93 1.92
CA PHE A 168 -15.60 -10.10 2.59
C PHE A 168 -16.66 -11.11 3.07
N SER A 169 -17.75 -10.61 3.68
CA SER A 169 -18.84 -11.44 4.24
C SER A 169 -19.82 -11.97 3.20
N ARG A 170 -19.74 -11.54 1.93
CA ARG A 170 -20.65 -12.00 0.87
C ARG A 170 -20.24 -13.39 0.38
N ALA A 171 -21.19 -14.31 0.35
CA ALA A 171 -21.01 -15.63 -0.24
C ALA A 171 -20.57 -15.53 -1.71
N GLY A 172 -19.50 -16.23 -2.07
CA GLY A 172 -18.93 -16.18 -3.43
C GLY A 172 -18.14 -14.92 -3.74
N SER A 173 -17.74 -14.13 -2.73
CA SER A 173 -16.81 -13.02 -2.93
C SER A 173 -15.41 -13.53 -3.35
N ALA A 174 -14.62 -12.64 -3.96
CA ALA A 174 -13.24 -12.95 -4.34
C ALA A 174 -12.38 -13.44 -3.16
N TRP A 175 -12.69 -12.99 -1.93
CA TRP A 175 -12.03 -13.47 -0.72
C TRP A 175 -12.39 -14.91 -0.35
N GLN A 176 -13.54 -15.43 -0.79
CA GLN A 176 -13.93 -16.82 -0.53
C GLN A 176 -13.47 -17.76 -1.65
N THR A 177 -13.54 -17.31 -2.92
CA THR A 177 -13.18 -18.15 -4.06
C THR A 177 -11.69 -18.12 -4.37
N ASN A 178 -11.03 -16.97 -4.17
CA ASN A 178 -9.66 -16.70 -4.60
C ASN A 178 -8.84 -16.06 -3.45
N PHE A 179 -8.90 -16.63 -2.25
CA PHE A 179 -8.27 -16.06 -1.06
C PHE A 179 -6.76 -15.79 -1.26
N ASP A 180 -6.01 -16.75 -1.81
CA ASP A 180 -4.56 -16.62 -1.99
C ASP A 180 -4.16 -15.45 -2.90
N GLU A 181 -4.91 -15.25 -3.99
CA GLU A 181 -4.67 -14.14 -4.92
C GLU A 181 -4.98 -12.79 -4.27
N MET A 182 -6.06 -12.72 -3.49
CA MET A 182 -6.44 -11.52 -2.76
C MET A 182 -5.44 -11.18 -1.66
N ALA A 183 -4.99 -12.18 -0.91
CA ALA A 183 -3.96 -12.04 0.10
C ALA A 183 -2.64 -11.53 -0.51
N THR A 184 -2.22 -12.13 -1.62
CA THR A 184 -1.01 -11.71 -2.36
C THR A 184 -1.17 -10.30 -2.94
N LYS A 185 -2.36 -9.93 -3.43
CA LYS A 185 -2.67 -8.55 -3.85
C LYS A 185 -2.51 -7.60 -2.68
N THR A 186 -3.06 -7.92 -1.52
CA THR A 186 -2.98 -7.08 -0.33
C THR A 186 -1.53 -6.85 0.11
N THR A 187 -0.71 -7.89 0.24
CA THR A 187 0.70 -7.73 0.65
C THR A 187 1.49 -6.95 -0.40
N THR A 188 1.30 -7.24 -1.69
CA THR A 188 1.97 -6.54 -2.80
C THR A 188 1.61 -5.05 -2.81
N ARG A 189 0.31 -4.73 -2.71
CA ARG A 189 -0.19 -3.35 -2.71
C ARG A 189 0.36 -2.57 -1.51
N LEU A 190 0.32 -3.14 -0.31
CA LEU A 190 0.80 -2.49 0.91
C LEU A 190 2.31 -2.21 0.87
N LEU A 191 3.09 -3.16 0.34
CA LEU A 191 4.53 -2.98 0.19
C LEU A 191 4.84 -1.85 -0.79
N LEU A 192 4.24 -1.91 -1.98
CA LEU A 192 4.51 -0.94 -3.05
C LEU A 192 3.97 0.45 -2.71
N SER A 193 2.82 0.56 -2.03
CA SER A 193 2.27 1.85 -1.61
C SER A 193 3.15 2.57 -0.60
N LYS A 194 3.83 1.81 0.27
CA LYS A 194 4.60 2.38 1.38
C LYS A 194 6.06 2.63 1.01
N TYR A 195 6.64 1.78 0.17
CA TYR A 195 8.08 1.77 -0.08
C TYR A 195 8.46 1.77 -1.56
N GLY A 196 7.52 1.42 -2.45
CA GLY A 196 7.80 1.28 -3.86
C GLY A 196 8.12 2.63 -4.52
N ILE A 197 9.11 2.64 -5.40
CA ILE A 197 9.26 3.76 -6.34
C ILE A 197 8.16 3.62 -7.38
N MET A 198 7.34 4.66 -7.47
CA MET A 198 6.10 4.64 -8.26
C MET A 198 6.35 5.30 -9.62
N SER A 199 5.94 4.63 -10.69
CA SER A 199 5.68 5.31 -11.95
C SER A 199 4.42 6.18 -11.79
N THR A 200 4.26 7.22 -12.62
CA THR A 200 3.03 8.04 -12.63
C THR A 200 1.77 7.21 -12.91
N GLU A 201 1.91 6.15 -13.71
CA GLU A 201 0.88 5.13 -13.95
C GLU A 201 0.53 4.39 -12.65
N MET A 202 1.53 3.98 -11.86
CA MET A 202 1.33 3.32 -10.56
C MET A 202 0.68 4.24 -9.51
N VAL A 203 1.03 5.54 -9.49
CA VAL A 203 0.37 6.51 -8.61
C VAL A 203 -1.12 6.59 -8.95
N THR A 204 -1.46 6.80 -10.23
CA THR A 204 -2.85 6.84 -10.72
C THR A 204 -3.59 5.55 -10.37
N ALA A 205 -2.96 4.40 -10.60
CA ALA A 205 -3.48 3.07 -10.28
C ALA A 205 -3.80 2.91 -8.79
N LEU A 206 -2.90 3.33 -7.92
CA LEU A 206 -3.07 3.18 -6.48
C LEU A 206 -4.18 4.10 -5.96
N THR A 207 -4.23 5.36 -6.42
CA THR A 207 -5.31 6.30 -6.06
C THR A 207 -6.67 5.86 -6.59
N SER A 208 -6.74 5.36 -7.82
CA SER A 208 -7.99 4.88 -8.43
C SER A 208 -8.55 3.63 -7.74
N ASP A 209 -7.67 2.74 -7.25
CA ASP A 209 -8.05 1.58 -6.42
C ASP A 209 -8.33 2.00 -4.96
N HIS A 210 -7.85 3.17 -4.51
CA HIS A 210 -8.03 3.70 -3.16
C HIS A 210 -9.35 4.46 -2.94
N GLN A 211 -10.01 4.90 -4.02
CA GLN A 211 -11.18 5.78 -3.95
C GLN A 211 -12.39 5.19 -3.19
N GLU A 212 -12.40 3.89 -2.86
CA GLU A 212 -13.43 3.30 -1.98
C GLU A 212 -12.92 2.87 -0.60
N THR A 213 -11.59 2.88 -0.35
CA THR A 213 -11.07 2.68 1.02
C THR A 213 -11.10 3.98 1.81
N GLU A 214 -10.83 5.11 1.16
CA GLU A 214 -10.91 6.43 1.80
C GLU A 214 -12.34 6.88 2.02
N ASP A 215 -13.32 6.59 1.16
CA ASP A 215 -14.70 6.99 1.47
C ASP A 215 -15.23 6.32 2.75
N ALA A 216 -14.80 5.10 3.04
CA ALA A 216 -15.13 4.40 4.29
C ALA A 216 -14.32 4.91 5.49
N VAL A 217 -13.01 5.14 5.32
CA VAL A 217 -12.10 5.62 6.38
C VAL A 217 -12.30 7.11 6.66
N ALA A 218 -12.59 7.93 5.67
CA ALA A 218 -12.94 9.34 5.80
C ALA A 218 -14.35 9.51 6.36
N ALA A 219 -15.30 8.59 6.06
CA ALA A 219 -16.58 8.56 6.76
C ALA A 219 -16.43 8.13 8.23
N GLU A 220 -15.53 7.18 8.55
CA GLU A 220 -15.21 6.76 9.91
C GLU A 220 -14.45 7.86 10.68
N ILE A 221 -13.47 8.52 10.05
CA ILE A 221 -12.77 9.68 10.61
C ILE A 221 -13.74 10.86 10.76
N ALA A 222 -14.64 11.13 9.82
CA ALA A 222 -15.63 12.20 9.97
C ALA A 222 -16.70 11.88 11.04
N ALA A 223 -17.00 10.59 11.27
CA ALA A 223 -17.93 10.14 12.30
C ALA A 223 -17.31 10.09 13.70
N GLU A 224 -16.02 9.80 13.81
CA GLU A 224 -15.31 9.55 15.08
C GLU A 224 -14.25 10.60 15.44
N ALA A 225 -13.87 11.49 14.51
CA ALA A 225 -13.01 12.62 14.85
C ALA A 225 -13.83 13.70 15.55
N ASN A 226 -13.50 13.94 16.83
CA ASN A 226 -14.10 14.94 17.73
C ASN A 226 -15.46 14.56 18.36
N SER A 227 -15.82 13.28 18.43
CA SER A 227 -17.05 12.83 19.11
C SER A 227 -16.93 12.81 20.64
N GLU A 228 -15.72 12.71 21.19
CA GLU A 228 -15.47 12.80 22.64
C GLU A 228 -14.67 14.05 22.99
N ILE A 229 -15.34 15.03 23.59
CA ILE A 229 -14.67 16.04 24.40
C ILE A 229 -14.17 15.30 25.64
N ILE A 230 -12.86 15.15 25.78
CA ILE A 230 -12.27 14.75 27.06
C ILE A 230 -12.45 15.95 27.98
N ASP A 231 -13.48 15.90 28.83
CA ASP A 231 -13.68 16.87 29.90
C ASP A 231 -12.65 16.56 30.99
N VAL A 232 -11.47 17.17 30.87
CA VAL A 232 -10.49 17.15 31.96
C VAL A 232 -10.94 18.21 32.96
N GLU A 233 -11.69 17.78 33.97
CA GLU A 233 -11.83 18.57 35.20
C GLU A 233 -10.44 18.70 35.83
N TYR A 234 -9.82 19.86 35.62
CA TYR A 234 -8.60 20.24 36.32
C TYR A 234 -9.00 20.56 37.76
N THR A 235 -8.83 19.60 38.67
CA THR A 235 -8.81 19.90 40.10
C THR A 235 -7.56 20.73 40.38
N THR A 236 -7.74 22.04 40.55
CA THR A 236 -6.74 22.89 41.19
C THR A 236 -6.64 22.47 42.66
N GLU A 237 -5.62 21.68 43.00
CA GLU A 237 -5.17 21.60 44.38
C GLU A 237 -4.57 22.97 44.75
N ASP A 238 -5.28 23.69 45.61
CA ASP A 238 -4.78 24.88 46.31
C ASP A 238 -3.58 24.47 47.17
N ASP A 239 -2.37 24.75 46.69
CA ASP A 239 -1.19 24.91 47.54
C ASP A 239 -0.94 26.41 47.69
N GLU A 240 -1.43 26.97 48.80
CA GLU A 240 -1.08 28.31 49.25
C GLU A 240 0.42 28.37 49.59
N ALA A 241 1.19 29.08 48.77
CA ALA A 241 2.44 29.69 49.21
C ALA A 241 2.52 31.13 48.66
N GLN A 242 2.20 32.08 49.54
CA GLN A 242 2.19 33.52 49.29
C GLN A 242 3.57 34.04 48.82
N PRO A 243 3.63 34.95 47.83
CA PRO A 243 4.81 35.74 47.55
C PRO A 243 4.78 37.05 48.37
N THR A 244 5.79 37.26 49.22
CA THR A 244 6.05 38.57 49.82
C THR A 244 7.11 39.34 49.01
N GLU A 245 6.74 40.49 48.48
CA GLU A 245 7.67 41.54 48.02
C GLU A 245 8.24 42.30 49.23
N ASP A 246 9.54 42.62 49.28
CA ASP A 246 10.06 44.00 49.06
C ASP A 246 11.60 44.09 49.28
N LYS A 247 12.22 44.79 48.33
CA LYS A 247 13.49 45.56 48.27
C LYS A 247 14.92 44.99 48.45
N PRO A 248 15.89 45.57 47.68
CA PRO A 248 17.31 45.18 47.66
C PRO A 248 18.21 46.12 48.48
N GLU A 249 19.30 45.62 49.05
CA GLU A 249 20.47 46.47 49.37
C GLU A 249 21.80 45.70 49.48
N ALA A 250 22.79 46.25 48.77
CA ALA A 250 24.23 46.35 49.04
C ALA A 250 25.15 45.12 49.25
N LYS A 251 26.18 45.04 48.37
CA LYS A 251 27.48 44.37 48.58
C LYS A 251 28.28 45.02 49.74
N PRO A 252 29.28 44.33 50.31
CA PRO A 252 30.69 44.48 49.86
C PRO A 252 31.37 43.12 49.60
N GLU A 253 32.28 42.96 48.62
CA GLU A 253 33.76 43.11 48.74
C GLU A 253 34.36 42.31 49.91
N ALA A 254 35.46 41.54 49.83
CA ALA A 254 36.55 41.41 48.87
C ALA A 254 37.45 40.18 49.24
N SER A 255 38.55 40.04 48.49
CA SER A 255 39.75 39.19 48.65
C SER A 255 39.76 37.93 47.75
N LYS A 256 40.47 37.94 46.60
CA LYS A 256 41.94 37.73 46.42
C LYS A 256 42.37 36.42 47.09
N GLU A 257 42.94 35.42 46.40
CA GLU A 257 44.17 35.54 45.63
C GLU A 257 44.49 34.30 44.75
N LYS A 258 45.06 34.61 43.58
CA LYS A 258 45.88 33.92 42.57
C LYS A 258 46.47 32.50 42.80
N GLY A 259 46.55 31.78 41.67
CA GLY A 259 47.68 30.92 41.25
C GLY A 259 47.29 29.93 40.13
N LYS A 260 47.40 30.26 38.82
CA LYS A 260 48.46 29.85 37.86
C LYS A 260 49.00 28.41 38.05
N GLY A 261 49.08 27.51 37.07
CA GLY A 261 48.79 27.51 35.64
C GLY A 261 49.31 26.22 34.96
N LYS A 262 48.89 26.01 33.69
CA LYS A 262 49.52 25.34 32.53
C LYS A 262 50.15 23.92 32.70
N GLU A 263 49.65 22.86 32.03
CA GLU A 263 49.76 22.51 30.59
C GLU A 263 51.11 21.84 30.21
N GLU A 264 51.08 20.54 29.84
CA GLU A 264 51.86 19.86 28.77
C GLU A 264 51.65 18.31 28.85
N LYS A 265 51.06 17.67 27.82
CA LYS A 265 51.66 16.97 26.65
C LYS A 265 52.03 15.48 26.84
N GLN A 266 51.25 14.65 26.14
CA GLN A 266 51.66 13.71 25.07
C GLN A 266 52.76 12.65 25.34
N LEU A 267 52.42 11.37 25.07
CA LEU A 267 53.37 10.44 24.47
C LEU A 267 52.66 9.38 23.60
N LYS A 268 53.00 9.37 22.31
CA LYS A 268 52.82 8.26 21.36
C LYS A 268 53.96 7.26 21.54
N MET A 269 53.74 5.98 21.24
CA MET A 269 54.77 5.11 20.64
C MET A 269 54.14 4.02 19.77
N GLU A 270 54.84 3.70 18.69
CA GLU A 270 54.45 2.92 17.51
C GLU A 270 54.77 1.41 17.63
N GLY A 271 53.95 0.56 16.97
CA GLY A 271 54.28 -0.69 16.24
C GLY A 271 55.09 -1.84 16.91
N PRO A 272 55.26 -3.02 16.27
CA PRO A 272 54.96 -3.37 14.86
C PRO A 272 54.24 -4.72 14.60
N GLY A 273 53.77 -4.87 13.35
CA GLY A 273 53.66 -6.06 12.47
C GLY A 273 53.33 -7.47 12.98
N PHE A 274 52.25 -8.08 12.46
CA PHE A 274 52.25 -9.11 11.40
C PHE A 274 50.82 -9.26 10.86
#